data_AF-A0A1F8PR89-F1
#
_entry.id   AF-A0A1F8PR89-F1
#
_cell.length_a   1.000
_cell.length_b   1.000
_cell.length_c   1.000
_cell.angle_alpha   90.00
_cell.angle_beta   90.00
_cell.angle_gamma   90.00
#
_symmetry.space_group_name_H-M   'P 1'
#
loop_
_entity.id
_entity.type
_entity.pdbx_description
1 polymer ?
#
loop_
_entity_poly.entity_id
_entity_poly.type
_entity_poly.pdbx_seq_one_letter_code
_entity_poly.pdbx_strand_id
1 'polypeptide(L)'
;MVTLIEVLAEAQKNNRVCPQPQKWLQLYEMLPNKRRKGAGWEPALPLILAAWWDTPAMPKMLRFREHIEWAATHGLLEEVYSFLRQLPEGQWHHIGD
;
A
#
# COMPACT_ATOMS: atom_id res chain seq x y z
N MET A 1 8.96 -11.30 14.93
CA MET A 1 9.41 -10.40 13.85
C MET A 1 8.47 -10.60 12.70
N VAL A 2 7.78 -9.53 12.28
CA VAL A 2 6.92 -9.57 11.10
C VAL A 2 7.81 -9.60 9.85
N THR A 3 7.54 -10.52 8.94
CA THR A 3 8.26 -10.65 7.67
C THR A 3 7.51 -10.01 6.52
N LEU A 4 8.23 -9.63 5.45
CA LEU A 4 7.63 -9.02 4.27
C LEU A 4 6.53 -9.91 3.66
N ILE A 5 6.79 -11.23 3.67
CA ILE A 5 5.85 -12.22 3.14
C ILE A 5 4.55 -12.23 3.94
N GLU A 6 4.60 -12.11 5.27
CA GLU A 6 3.40 -12.06 6.11
C GLU A 6 2.55 -10.81 5.82
N VAL A 7 3.19 -9.64 5.65
CA VAL A 7 2.46 -8.41 5.33
C VAL A 7 1.85 -8.47 3.94
N LEU A 8 2.60 -9.00 2.96
CA LEU A 8 2.10 -9.19 1.60
C LEU A 8 0.97 -10.23 1.52
N ALA A 9 0.99 -11.24 2.39
CA ALA A 9 -0.08 -12.22 2.49
C ALA A 9 -1.36 -11.60 3.07
N GLU A 10 -1.26 -10.77 4.11
CA GLU A 10 -2.43 -10.06 4.66
C GLU A 10 -2.99 -9.01 3.69
N ALA A 11 -2.11 -8.35 2.93
CA ALA A 11 -2.46 -7.42 1.87
C ALA A 11 -3.21 -8.04 0.68
N GLN A 12 -3.00 -9.34 0.41
CA GLN A 12 -3.62 -10.07 -0.70
C GLN A 12 -4.73 -11.04 -0.26
N LYS A 13 -4.99 -11.12 1.05
CA LYS A 13 -6.04 -11.95 1.63
C LYS A 13 -7.41 -11.59 1.04
N ASN A 14 -8.33 -12.53 0.93
CA ASN A 14 -9.71 -12.28 0.45
C ASN A 14 -9.80 -11.59 -0.92
N ASN A 15 -8.82 -11.77 -1.82
CA ASN A 15 -8.74 -11.06 -3.11
C ASN A 15 -8.56 -9.53 -2.96
N ARG A 16 -7.97 -9.07 -1.86
CA ARG A 16 -7.58 -7.67 -1.66
C ARG A 16 -6.50 -7.28 -2.66
N VAL A 17 -6.70 -6.15 -3.32
CA VAL A 17 -5.79 -5.54 -4.29
C VAL A 17 -4.94 -4.49 -3.58
N CYS A 18 -5.63 -3.57 -2.89
CA CYS A 18 -5.04 -2.44 -2.19
C CYS A 18 -6.11 -1.82 -1.26
N PRO A 19 -5.70 -1.05 -0.25
CA PRO A 19 -6.64 -0.29 0.58
C PRO A 19 -7.30 0.83 -0.22
N GLN A 20 -8.48 1.26 0.23
CA GLN A 20 -9.21 2.41 -0.32
C GLN A 20 -8.31 3.67 -0.36
N PRO A 21 -8.52 4.61 -1.30
CA PRO A 21 -7.61 5.75 -1.54
C PRO A 21 -7.22 6.54 -0.29
N GLN A 22 -8.18 6.81 0.59
CA GLN A 22 -7.93 7.51 1.85
C GLN A 22 -7.00 6.74 2.79
N LYS A 23 -7.20 5.42 2.91
CA LYS A 23 -6.36 4.55 3.75
C LYS A 23 -5.01 4.29 3.15
N TRP A 24 -4.92 4.21 1.82
CA TRP A 24 -3.65 4.12 1.13
C TRP A 24 -2.81 5.38 1.31
N LEU A 25 -3.43 6.56 1.24
CA LEU A 25 -2.75 7.82 1.52
C LEU A 25 -2.22 7.85 2.96
N GLN A 26 -3.03 7.43 3.95
CA GLN A 26 -2.59 7.35 5.35
C GLN A 26 -1.35 6.44 5.50
N LEU A 27 -1.35 5.26 4.88
CA LEU A 27 -0.20 4.36 4.89
C LEU A 27 1.03 5.02 4.25
N TYR A 28 0.86 5.70 3.11
CA TYR A 28 1.95 6.41 2.45
C TYR A 28 2.50 7.56 3.31
N GLU A 29 1.63 8.26 4.05
CA GLU A 29 2.04 9.32 4.98
C GLU A 29 2.88 8.79 6.15
N MET A 30 2.63 7.56 6.60
CA MET A 30 3.44 6.89 7.63
C MET A 30 4.85 6.52 7.15
N LEU A 31 5.09 6.40 5.83
CA LEU A 31 6.41 6.03 5.31
C LEU A 31 7.44 7.16 5.51
N PRO A 32 8.63 6.89 6.05
CA PRO A 32 9.68 7.86 6.32
C PRO A 32 10.60 7.97 5.09
N ASN A 33 11.50 8.96 5.13
CA ASN A 33 12.54 9.16 4.12
C ASN A 33 12.03 9.25 2.68
N LYS A 34 10.77 9.65 2.50
CA LYS A 34 10.19 9.96 1.20
C LYS A 34 11.01 11.08 0.56
N ARG A 35 11.59 10.80 -0.61
CA ARG A 35 12.47 11.76 -1.30
C ARG A 35 11.96 12.06 -2.68
N ARG A 36 12.17 13.29 -3.12
CA ARG A 36 11.91 13.67 -4.50
C ARG A 36 13.03 13.12 -5.39
N LYS A 37 12.66 12.38 -6.43
CA LYS A 37 13.60 11.81 -7.41
C LYS A 37 13.21 12.30 -8.80
N GLY A 38 13.92 13.31 -9.28
CA GLY A 38 13.58 14.00 -10.53
C GLY A 38 12.18 14.64 -10.44
N ALA A 39 11.30 14.30 -11.39
CA ALA A 39 9.91 14.74 -11.39
C ALA A 39 8.99 13.92 -10.47
N GLY A 40 9.48 12.83 -9.86
CA GLY A 40 8.68 11.90 -9.04
C GLY A 40 9.08 11.87 -7.57
N TRP A 41 8.49 10.92 -6.84
CA TRP A 41 8.78 10.59 -5.44
C TRP A 41 9.28 9.14 -5.32
N GLU A 42 10.10 8.89 -4.32
CA GLU A 42 10.54 7.55 -3.93
C GLU A 42 10.23 7.36 -2.43
N PRO A 43 9.33 6.42 -2.06
CA PRO A 43 8.55 5.56 -2.95
C PRO A 43 7.54 6.38 -3.76
N ALA A 44 7.03 5.82 -4.85
CA ALA A 44 6.11 6.55 -5.73
C ALA A 44 4.84 6.97 -4.99
N LEU A 45 4.17 8.01 -5.49
CA LEU A 45 2.91 8.44 -4.89
C LEU A 45 1.85 7.33 -5.04
N PRO A 46 0.99 7.14 -4.03
CA PRO A 46 -0.13 6.22 -4.14
C PRO A 46 -1.05 6.68 -5.27
N LEU A 47 -1.61 5.73 -6.00
CA LEU A 47 -2.52 6.00 -7.11
C LEU A 47 -3.89 6.39 -6.55
N ILE A 48 -4.02 7.62 -6.07
CA ILE A 48 -5.25 8.17 -5.48
C ILE A 48 -5.97 9.09 -6.46
N LEU A 49 -7.23 9.43 -6.16
CA LEU A 49 -8.07 10.34 -6.94
C LEU A 49 -8.32 9.83 -8.37
N ALA A 50 -8.07 10.64 -9.41
CA ALA A 50 -8.32 10.27 -10.80
C ALA A 50 -7.51 9.03 -11.22
N ALA A 51 -6.27 8.90 -10.74
CA ALA A 51 -5.43 7.74 -11.04
C ALA A 51 -5.96 6.43 -10.44
N TRP A 52 -6.74 6.49 -9.36
CA TRP A 52 -7.38 5.32 -8.77
C TRP A 52 -8.45 4.74 -9.68
N TRP A 53 -9.27 5.60 -10.30
CA TRP A 53 -10.34 5.15 -11.20
C TRP A 53 -9.82 4.69 -12.56
N ASP A 54 -8.77 5.33 -13.07
CA ASP A 54 -8.21 5.06 -14.39
C ASP A 54 -7.30 3.82 -14.43
N THR A 55 -6.69 3.47 -13.28
CA THR A 55 -5.73 2.37 -13.22
C THR A 55 -6.42 1.03 -12.93
N PRO A 56 -6.15 -0.06 -13.68
CA PRO A 56 -6.66 -1.39 -13.35
C PRO A 56 -6.07 -1.95 -12.04
N ALA A 57 -6.61 -3.08 -11.57
CA ALA A 57 -6.21 -3.70 -10.29
C ALA A 57 -4.71 -4.08 -10.23
N MET A 58 -4.15 -4.63 -11.31
CA MET A 58 -2.76 -5.13 -11.33
C MET A 58 -1.71 -4.04 -11.03
N PRO A 59 -1.71 -2.85 -11.69
CA PRO A 59 -0.76 -1.80 -11.33
C PRO A 59 -1.01 -1.21 -9.93
N LYS A 60 -2.25 -1.22 -9.41
CA LYS A 60 -2.52 -0.84 -8.02
C LYS A 60 -1.85 -1.80 -7.03
N MET A 61 -1.96 -3.11 -7.26
CA MET A 61 -1.26 -4.11 -6.44
C MET A 61 0.25 -3.89 -6.45
N LEU A 62 0.83 -3.66 -7.62
CA LEU A 62 2.27 -3.45 -7.75
C LEU A 62 2.72 -2.21 -6.95
N ARG A 63 2.02 -1.09 -7.10
CA ARG A 63 2.29 0.13 -6.34
C ARG A 63 2.13 -0.07 -4.83
N PHE A 64 1.11 -0.80 -4.41
CA PHE A 64 0.88 -1.05 -3.01
C PHE A 64 1.98 -1.93 -2.41
N ARG A 65 2.41 -2.96 -3.16
CA ARG A 65 3.55 -3.80 -2.80
C ARG A 65 4.85 -3.00 -2.66
N GLU A 66 5.14 -2.08 -3.59
CA GLU A 66 6.33 -1.21 -3.50
C GLU A 66 6.35 -0.42 -2.18
N HIS A 67 5.19 0.03 -1.69
CA HIS A 67 5.10 0.76 -0.41
C HIS A 67 5.38 -0.14 0.79
N ILE A 68 4.90 -1.39 0.75
CA ILE A 68 5.18 -2.39 1.80
C ILE A 68 6.67 -2.75 1.80
N GLU A 69 7.27 -2.94 0.61
CA GLU A 69 8.70 -3.17 0.46
C GLU A 69 9.51 -1.97 0.98
N TRP A 70 9.06 -0.74 0.74
CA TRP A 70 9.67 0.45 1.31
C TRP A 70 9.62 0.47 2.85
N ALA A 71 8.47 0.12 3.43
CA ALA A 71 8.34 0.02 4.88
C ALA A 71 9.29 -1.06 5.45
N ALA A 72 9.46 -2.18 4.74
CA ALA A 72 10.40 -3.24 5.13
C ALA A 72 11.85 -2.74 5.15
N THR A 73 12.29 -2.01 4.11
CA THR A 73 13.67 -1.48 4.05
C THR A 73 13.94 -0.40 5.10
N HIS A 74 12.89 0.23 5.65
CA HIS A 74 12.98 1.30 6.64
C HIS A 74 12.62 0.83 8.07
N GLY A 75 12.38 -0.46 8.29
CA GLY A 75 12.08 -1.00 9.63
C GLY A 75 10.68 -0.69 10.15
N LEU A 76 9.75 -0.26 9.30
CA LEU A 76 8.36 0.07 9.66
C LEU A 76 7.34 -1.00 9.31
N LEU A 77 7.84 -2.20 9.00
CA LEU A 77 7.01 -3.29 8.56
C LEU A 77 5.98 -3.71 9.62
N GLU A 78 6.34 -3.64 10.91
CA GLU A 78 5.46 -3.98 12.02
C GLU A 78 4.31 -2.97 12.19
N GLU A 79 4.59 -1.68 12.01
CA GLU A 79 3.58 -0.61 12.04
C GLU A 79 2.63 -0.73 10.85
N VAL A 80 3.17 -0.95 9.65
CA VAL A 80 2.36 -1.18 8.45
C VAL A 80 1.49 -2.42 8.63
N TYR A 81 2.04 -3.54 9.10
CA TYR A 81 1.27 -4.76 9.33
C TYR A 81 0.13 -4.56 10.34
N SER A 82 0.41 -3.86 11.44
CA SER A 82 -0.59 -3.52 12.44
C SER A 82 -1.70 -2.63 11.85
N PHE A 83 -1.33 -1.63 11.04
CA PHE A 83 -2.29 -0.78 10.32
C PHE A 83 -3.18 -1.61 9.38
N LEU A 84 -2.59 -2.50 8.56
CA LEU A 84 -3.36 -3.34 7.63
C LEU A 84 -4.34 -4.26 8.35
N ARG A 85 -3.94 -4.85 9.49
CA ARG A 85 -4.81 -5.71 10.29
C ARG A 85 -5.98 -4.97 10.96
N GLN A 86 -5.86 -3.67 11.16
CA GLN A 86 -6.93 -2.84 11.72
C GLN A 86 -7.93 -2.35 10.65
N LEU A 87 -7.58 -2.47 9.37
CA LEU A 87 -8.48 -2.07 8.28
C LEU A 87 -9.65 -3.06 8.15
N PRO A 88 -10.91 -2.62 8.30
CA PRO A 88 -12.06 -3.47 8.04
C PRO A 88 -12.16 -3.78 6.54
N GLU A 89 -12.82 -4.89 6.18
CA GLU A 89 -12.88 -5.37 4.79
C GLU A 89 -13.44 -4.32 3.81
N GLY A 90 -14.42 -3.50 4.23
CA GLY A 90 -14.96 -2.41 3.39
C GLY A 90 -13.99 -1.26 3.11
N GLN A 91 -12.82 -1.24 3.76
CA GLN A 91 -11.74 -0.29 3.48
C GLN A 91 -10.67 -0.89 2.55
N TRP A 92 -10.94 -2.05 1.97
CA TRP A 92 -10.13 -2.68 0.94
C TRP A 92 -10.85 -2.67 -0.40
N HIS A 93 -10.08 -2.56 -1.47
CA HIS A 93 -10.53 -2.79 -2.83
C HIS A 93 -10.20 -4.23 -3.23
N HIS A 94 -11.16 -4.90 -3.84
CA HIS A 94 -11.07 -6.31 -4.19
C HIS A 94 -10.98 -6.50 -5.71
N ILE A 95 -10.43 -7.63 -6.14
CA ILE A 95 -10.42 -7.99 -7.56
C ILE A 95 -11.87 -8.14 -8.04
N GLY A 96 -12.26 -7.33 -9.03
CA GLY A 96 -13.59 -7.40 -9.66
C GLY A 96 -14.63 -6.41 -9.12
N ASP A 97 -14.23 -5.55 -8.18
CA ASP A 97 -14.99 -4.37 -7.73
C ASP A 97 -14.84 -3.21 -8.75
#